data_AF-A0A967CWE7-F1
#
_entry.id   AF-A0A967CWE7-F1
#
_cell.length_a   1.000
_cell.length_b   1.000
_cell.length_c   1.000
_cell.angle_alpha   90.00
_cell.angle_beta   90.00
_cell.angle_gamma   90.00
#
_symmetry.space_group_name_H-M   'P 1'
#
loop_
_entity.id
_entity.type
_entity.pdbx_description
1 polymer ?
#
loop_
_entity_poly.entity_id
_entity_poly.type
_entity_poly.pdbx_seq_one_letter_code
_entity_poly.pdbx_strand_id
1 'polypeptide(L)'
;MKTLILKIDDSNMAGFDWTWSFFINKTAKGSFTVSRTQLLDGRTVRFPGSSGLKSGNEVLGAVYYMLDEFSYRLGDYDLDKIAQKIGSV
;
A
#
# COMPACT_ATOMS: atom_id res chain seq x y z
N MET A 1 15.99 -6.50 -7.29
CA MET A 1 15.58 -6.25 -5.89
C MET A 1 14.37 -5.33 -5.87
N LYS A 2 13.46 -5.45 -4.89
CA LYS A 2 12.37 -4.50 -4.65
C LYS A 2 12.69 -3.71 -3.39
N THR A 3 12.46 -2.40 -3.40
CA THR A 3 12.64 -1.52 -2.25
C THR A 3 11.28 -1.19 -1.68
N LEU A 4 11.09 -1.48 -0.38
CA LEU A 4 9.89 -1.07 0.34
C LEU A 4 9.87 0.45 0.49
N ILE A 5 8.80 1.07 0.03
CA ILE A 5 8.56 2.52 0.10
C ILE A 5 7.74 2.85 1.34
N LEU A 6 6.64 2.13 1.53
CA LEU A 6 5.73 2.30 2.66
C LEU A 6 5.17 0.94 3.05
N LYS A 7 5.08 0.73 4.37
CA LYS A 7 4.28 -0.31 4.97
C LYS A 7 3.33 0.33 5.99
N ILE A 8 2.05 0.01 5.91
CA ILE A 8 1.05 0.39 6.91
C ILE A 8 0.51 -0.90 7.48
N ASP A 9 0.51 -1.01 8.81
CA ASP A 9 -0.12 -2.12 9.53
C ASP A 9 -1.26 -1.54 10.38
N ASP A 10 -2.47 -2.07 10.20
CA ASP A 10 -3.64 -1.63 10.95
C ASP A 10 -4.51 -2.84 11.34
N SER A 11 -4.70 -3.04 12.64
CA SER A 11 -5.45 -4.17 13.22
C SER A 11 -6.95 -3.97 13.28
N ASN A 12 -7.46 -2.81 12.87
CA ASN A 12 -8.88 -2.49 12.92
C ASN A 12 -9.38 -1.78 11.65
N MET A 13 -8.61 -1.82 10.57
CA MET A 13 -8.90 -1.08 9.35
C MET A 13 -10.26 -1.42 8.72
N ALA A 14 -10.71 -2.66 8.89
CA ALA A 14 -11.99 -3.15 8.36
C ALA A 14 -13.06 -3.32 9.46
N GLY A 15 -12.81 -2.88 10.70
CA GLY A 15 -13.74 -3.07 11.83
C GLY A 15 -13.83 -4.50 12.35
N PHE A 16 -12.93 -5.37 11.91
CA PHE A 16 -12.73 -6.73 12.39
C PHE A 16 -11.33 -6.78 13.00
N ASP A 17 -11.11 -7.52 14.08
CA ASP A 17 -9.83 -7.67 14.82
C ASP A 17 -8.71 -8.35 13.98
N TRP A 18 -8.54 -7.94 12.73
CA TRP A 18 -7.67 -8.49 11.71
C TRP A 18 -6.57 -7.50 11.41
N THR A 19 -5.32 -7.96 11.35
CA THR A 19 -4.21 -7.09 10.95
C THR A 19 -4.10 -7.04 9.45
N TRP A 20 -4.37 -5.86 8.89
CA TRP A 20 -4.12 -5.55 7.49
C TRP A 20 -2.75 -4.93 7.33
N SER A 21 -2.01 -5.37 6.32
CA SER A 21 -0.74 -4.78 5.92
C SER A 21 -0.81 -4.31 4.47
N PHE A 22 -0.50 -3.03 4.24
CA PHE A 22 -0.41 -2.42 2.92
C PHE A 22 1.04 -2.15 2.58
N PHE A 23 1.41 -2.40 1.33
CA PHE A 23 2.78 -2.29 0.88
C PHE A 23 2.84 -1.51 -0.42
N ILE A 24 3.72 -0.52 -0.46
CA ILE A 24 4.15 0.15 -1.68
C ILE A 24 5.62 -0.21 -1.87
N ASN A 25 5.95 -0.78 -3.03
CA ASN A 25 7.32 -1.17 -3.35
C ASN A 25 7.74 -0.57 -4.68
N LYS A 26 9.00 -0.12 -4.78
CA LYS A 26 9.66 0.24 -6.02
C LYS A 26 10.45 -0.96 -6.53
N THR A 27 10.25 -1.33 -7.78
CA THR A 27 11.00 -2.40 -8.45
C THR A 27 12.33 -1.88 -8.97
N ALA A 28 13.29 -2.78 -9.20
CA ALA A 28 14.55 -2.43 -9.87
C ALA A 28 14.38 -1.81 -11.27
N LYS A 29 13.24 -2.05 -11.93
CA LYS A 29 12.91 -1.45 -13.24
C LYS A 29 12.27 -0.05 -13.11
N GLY A 30 12.26 0.52 -11.91
CA GLY A 30 11.71 1.84 -11.62
C GLY A 30 10.19 1.92 -11.54
N SER A 31 9.45 0.85 -11.86
CA SER A 31 7.99 0.80 -11.64
C SER A 31 7.66 0.49 -10.18
N PHE A 32 6.44 0.85 -9.77
CA PHE A 32 5.91 0.60 -8.45
C PHE A 32 4.87 -0.52 -8.43
N THR A 33 4.72 -1.12 -7.25
CA THR A 33 3.67 -2.10 -6.96
C THR A 33 2.99 -1.72 -5.65
N VAL A 34 1.67 -1.78 -5.63
CA VAL A 34 0.85 -1.59 -4.43
C VAL A 34 0.13 -2.90 -4.14
N SER A 35 0.25 -3.43 -2.93
CA SER A 35 -0.33 -4.73 -2.56
C SER A 35 -0.77 -4.74 -1.10
N ARG A 36 -1.68 -5.64 -0.75
CA ARG A 36 -2.11 -5.84 0.64
C ARG A 36 -2.11 -7.30 1.06
N THR A 37 -1.94 -7.51 2.36
CA THR A 37 -2.12 -8.79 3.01
C THR A 37 -2.99 -8.63 4.25
N GLN A 38 -3.64 -9.71 4.65
CA GLN A 38 -4.42 -9.79 5.88
C GLN A 38 -3.88 -10.93 6.72
N LEU A 39 -3.70 -10.69 8.02
CA LEU A 39 -3.39 -11.70 9.01
C LEU A 39 -4.65 -12.00 9.83
N LEU A 40 -5.15 -13.22 9.71
CA LEU A 40 -6.31 -13.75 10.43
C LEU A 40 -5.92 -15.08 11.06
N ASP A 41 -6.04 -15.20 12.38
CA ASP A 41 -5.75 -16.42 13.14
C ASP A 41 -4.39 -17.07 12.77
N GLY A 42 -3.34 -16.26 12.65
CA GLY A 42 -2.00 -16.69 12.28
C GLY A 42 -1.80 -17.04 10.79
N ARG A 43 -2.83 -16.88 9.96
CA ARG A 43 -2.78 -17.12 8.51
C ARG A 43 -2.66 -15.81 7.74
N THR A 44 -1.69 -15.74 6.84
CA THR A 44 -1.53 -14.60 5.93
C THR A 44 -2.25 -14.85 4.62
N VAL A 45 -3.28 -14.05 4.33
CA VAL A 45 -3.97 -14.01 3.03
C VAL A 45 -3.36 -12.89 2.19
N ARG A 46 -3.07 -13.17 0.93
CA ARG A 46 -2.53 -12.17 -0.03
C ARG A 46 -3.62 -11.83 -1.03
N PHE A 47 -3.82 -10.54 -1.26
CA PHE A 47 -4.81 -10.06 -2.22
C PHE A 47 -4.14 -9.61 -3.52
N PRO A 48 -4.89 -9.60 -4.63
CA PRO A 48 -4.44 -8.96 -5.86
C PRO A 48 -4.01 -7.51 -5.57
N GLY A 49 -2.88 -7.12 -6.16
CA GLY A 49 -2.35 -5.76 -6.08
C GLY A 49 -2.17 -5.16 -7.46
N SER A 50 -1.89 -3.87 -7.51
CA SER A 50 -1.55 -3.15 -8.73
C SER A 50 -0.04 -3.20 -8.98
N SER A 51 0.37 -3.35 -10.23
CA SER A 51 1.78 -3.43 -10.60
C SER A 51 2.05 -2.70 -11.90
N GLY A 52 3.31 -2.32 -12.12
CA GLY A 52 3.71 -1.64 -13.36
C GLY A 52 3.49 -0.13 -13.35
N LEU A 53 3.05 0.43 -12.22
CA LEU A 53 2.78 1.87 -12.03
C LEU A 53 4.06 2.68 -12.22
N LYS A 54 4.00 3.81 -12.92
CA LYS A 54 5.16 4.60 -13.32
C LYS A 54 5.21 5.99 -12.70
N SER A 55 4.08 6.50 -12.22
CA SER A 55 3.95 7.84 -11.66
C SER A 55 3.40 7.83 -10.24
N GLY A 56 3.63 8.94 -9.52
CA GLY A 56 3.02 9.17 -8.20
C GLY A 56 1.50 9.12 -8.24
N ASN A 57 0.87 9.67 -9.28
CA ASN A 57 -0.58 9.67 -9.43
C ASN A 57 -1.15 8.25 -9.61
N GLU A 58 -0.48 7.39 -10.38
CA GLU A 58 -0.90 5.98 -10.51
C GLU A 58 -0.75 5.22 -9.19
N VAL A 59 0.30 5.50 -8.42
CA VAL A 59 0.48 4.89 -7.11
C VAL A 59 -0.58 5.39 -6.12
N LEU A 60 -0.81 6.70 -6.05
CA LEU A 60 -1.85 7.27 -5.19
C LEU A 60 -3.24 6.75 -5.57
N GLY A 61 -3.56 6.68 -6.87
CA GLY A 61 -4.82 6.11 -7.35
C GLY A 61 -4.99 4.65 -6.95
N ALA A 62 -3.94 3.82 -7.09
CA ALA A 62 -3.96 2.42 -6.67
C ALA A 62 -4.09 2.27 -5.15
N VAL A 63 -3.46 3.14 -4.37
CA VAL A 63 -3.58 3.18 -2.90
C VAL A 63 -5.00 3.56 -2.50
N TYR A 64 -5.56 4.63 -3.06
CA TYR A 64 -6.93 5.03 -2.75
C TYR A 64 -7.94 3.96 -3.12
N TYR A 65 -7.85 3.37 -4.32
CA TYR A 65 -8.72 2.27 -4.72
C TYR A 65 -8.66 1.09 -3.74
N MET A 66 -7.45 0.79 -3.23
CA MET A 66 -7.24 -0.29 -2.29
C MET A 66 -7.82 -0.03 -0.89
N LEU A 67 -7.81 1.23 -0.45
CA LEU A 67 -8.27 1.64 0.87
C LEU A 67 -9.77 1.98 0.90
N ASP A 68 -10.34 2.38 -0.24
CA ASP A 68 -11.76 2.68 -0.41
C ASP A 68 -12.65 1.47 -0.05
N GLU A 69 -12.19 0.26 -0.37
CA GLU A 69 -12.85 -1.01 0.02
C GLU A 69 -13.04 -1.13 1.55
N PHE A 70 -12.22 -0.43 2.34
CA PHE A 70 -12.26 -0.48 3.80
C PHE A 70 -12.79 0.82 4.41
N SER A 71 -13.28 1.77 3.60
CA SER A 71 -13.60 3.13 4.06
C SER A 71 -12.45 3.80 4.82
N TYR A 72 -11.21 3.38 4.55
CA TYR A 72 -10.03 3.86 5.24
C TYR A 72 -9.38 5.00 4.46
N ARG A 73 -8.83 5.97 5.18
CA ARG A 73 -8.10 7.09 4.60
C ARG A 73 -6.72 7.16 5.21
N LEU A 74 -5.72 7.36 4.36
CA LEU A 74 -4.38 7.69 4.82
C LEU A 74 -4.37 9.04 5.52
N GLY A 75 -3.58 9.13 6.59
CA GLY A 75 -3.23 10.43 7.17
C GLY A 75 -2.22 11.17 6.29
N ASP A 76 -2.16 12.49 6.47
CA ASP A 76 -1.26 13.38 5.72
C ASP A 76 0.21 12.94 5.81
N TYR A 77 0.63 12.42 6.96
CA TYR A 77 1.98 11.90 7.17
C TYR A 77 2.37 10.75 6.22
N ASP A 78 1.44 9.82 5.96
CA ASP A 78 1.70 8.70 5.05
C ASP A 78 1.66 9.16 3.59
N LEU A 79 0.76 10.09 3.27
CA LEU A 79 0.71 10.74 1.95
C LEU A 79 2.00 11.48 1.63
N ASP A 80 2.57 12.21 2.60
CA ASP A 80 3.84 12.92 2.45
C ASP A 80 5.01 11.94 2.24
N LYS A 81 5.04 10.81 2.96
CA LYS A 81 6.05 9.76 2.75
C LYS A 81 5.97 9.18 1.33
N ILE A 82 4.76 8.92 0.84
CA ILE A 82 4.53 8.45 -0.53
C ILE A 82 5.04 9.50 -1.52
N ALA A 83 4.64 10.75 -1.35
CA ALA A 83 5.04 11.86 -2.22
C ALA A 83 6.56 12.05 -2.25
N GLN A 84 7.24 12.07 -1.10
CA GLN A 84 8.70 12.22 -1.03
C GLN A 84 9.44 11.07 -1.72
N LYS A 85 9.02 9.82 -1.47
CA LYS A 85 9.71 8.64 -1.99
C LYS A 85 9.42 8.36 -3.46
N ILE A 86 8.30 8.85 -4.00
CA ILE A 86 7.93 8.68 -5.41
C ILE A 86 8.29 9.91 -6.25
N GLY A 87 8.17 11.11 -5.70
CA GLY A 87 8.50 12.39 -6.35
C GLY A 87 9.99 12.72 -6.43
N SER A 88 10.86 11.86 -5.91
CA SER A 88 12.33 11.96 -6.05
C SER A 88 12.87 11.22 -7.30
N VAL A 89 12.14 11.21 -8.41
CA VAL A 89 12.59 10.64 -9.70
C VAL A 89 12.62 11.70 -10.77
#